data_AF-A0A0F9KMP1-F1
#
_entry.id   AF-A0A0F9KMP1-F1
#
_cell.length_a   1.000
_cell.length_b   1.000
_cell.length_c   1.000
_cell.angle_alpha   90.00
_cell.angle_beta   90.00
_cell.angle_gamma   90.00
#
_symmetry.space_group_name_H-M   'P 1'
#
loop_
_entity.id
_entity.type
_entity.pdbx_description
1 polymer ?
#
loop_
_entity_poly.entity_id
_entity_poly.type
_entity_poly.pdbx_seq_one_letter_code
_entity_poly.pdbx_strand_id
1 'polypeptide(L)'
;MEDFAPISKREESVPCSECGKSSPRSYVSSMSSKTQVGDKPRKSVAMGVHPSQIEEAMKRFPGSRYDKNGHLEIANRAEKKVRLKQRNYVEY
;
A
#
# COMPACT_ATOMS: atom_id res chain seq x y z
N MET A 1 -47.09 -21.88 21.14
CA MET A 1 -46.70 -21.11 19.94
C MET A 1 -45.57 -20.22 20.39
N GLU A 2 -44.33 -20.65 20.14
CA GLU A 2 -43.18 -19.79 20.38
C GLU A 2 -43.00 -18.97 19.11
N ASP A 3 -43.16 -17.66 19.24
CA ASP A 3 -42.98 -16.71 18.16
C ASP A 3 -41.51 -16.71 17.72
N PHE A 4 -41.25 -17.40 16.61
CA PHE A 4 -40.00 -17.23 15.88
C PHE A 4 -40.00 -15.82 15.29
N ALA A 5 -39.39 -14.88 16.01
CA ALA A 5 -39.07 -13.59 15.45
C ALA A 5 -38.32 -13.81 14.11
N PRO A 6 -38.77 -13.21 12.99
CA PRO A 6 -37.98 -13.26 11.77
C PRO A 6 -36.63 -12.64 12.08
N ILE A 7 -35.54 -13.21 11.54
CA ILE A 7 -34.19 -12.65 11.63
C ILE A 7 -34.21 -11.29 10.94
N SER A 8 -34.65 -10.28 11.69
CA SER A 8 -34.73 -8.90 11.26
C SER A 8 -33.30 -8.42 11.08
N LYS A 9 -32.93 -8.20 9.80
CA LYS A 9 -31.85 -7.30 9.38
C LYS A 9 -30.51 -7.61 10.05
N ARG A 10 -29.84 -8.70 9.62
CA ARG A 10 -28.37 -8.68 9.67
C ARG A 10 -27.93 -7.58 8.71
N GLU A 11 -27.46 -6.46 9.25
CA GLU A 11 -26.76 -5.45 8.44
C GLU A 11 -25.69 -6.15 7.61
N GLU A 12 -25.89 -6.18 6.29
CA GLU A 12 -25.00 -6.84 5.34
C GLU A 12 -23.63 -6.19 5.32
N SER A 13 -23.55 -4.92 5.75
CA SER A 13 -22.33 -4.13 5.76
C SER A 13 -22.08 -3.50 7.12
N VAL A 14 -20.84 -3.62 7.62
CA VAL A 14 -20.40 -2.94 8.85
C VAL A 14 -19.60 -1.69 8.45
N PRO A 15 -19.92 -0.50 8.97
CA PRO A 15 -19.17 0.71 8.70
C PRO A 15 -17.82 0.68 9.43
N CYS A 16 -16.76 1.11 8.75
CA CYS A 16 -15.45 1.34 9.37
C CYS A 16 -15.52 2.48 10.38
N SER A 17 -15.02 2.27 11.60
CA SER A 17 -15.00 3.26 12.68
C SER A 17 -14.15 4.50 12.38
N GLU A 18 -13.21 4.43 11.44
CA GLU A 18 -12.28 5.52 11.13
C GLU A 18 -12.63 6.30 9.85
N CYS A 19 -13.25 5.66 8.86
CA CYS A 19 -13.58 6.32 7.58
C CYS A 19 -15.05 6.20 7.15
N GLY A 20 -15.89 5.52 7.93
CA GLY A 20 -17.33 5.42 7.70
C GLY A 20 -17.77 4.55 6.51
N LYS A 21 -16.83 3.98 5.74
CA LYS A 21 -17.16 3.15 4.58
C LYS A 21 -17.76 1.81 5.02
N SER A 22 -18.91 1.46 4.43
CA SER A 22 -19.60 0.20 4.63
C SER A 22 -18.93 -0.93 3.83
N SER A 23 -18.61 -2.04 4.49
CA SER A 23 -18.01 -3.23 3.85
C SER A 23 -18.79 -4.48 4.23
N PRO A 24 -18.98 -5.45 3.31
CA PRO A 24 -19.76 -6.65 3.59
C PRO A 24 -19.18 -7.46 4.75
N ARG A 25 -20.04 -7.88 5.68
CA ARG A 25 -19.71 -8.45 7.00
C ARG A 25 -18.79 -9.66 6.97
N SER A 26 -18.68 -10.36 5.85
CA SER A 26 -17.76 -11.51 5.68
C SER A 26 -16.29 -11.12 5.51
N TYR A 27 -15.98 -9.85 5.21
CA TYR A 27 -14.61 -9.37 4.95
C TYR A 27 -14.06 -8.42 6.02
N VAL A 28 -14.88 -8.08 7.04
CA VAL A 28 -14.57 -7.05 8.03
C VAL A 28 -14.19 -7.69 9.36
N SER A 29 -12.89 -7.78 9.66
CA SER A 29 -12.34 -7.29 10.93
C SER A 29 -10.82 -7.51 11.02
N SER A 30 -10.27 -8.60 10.46
CA SER A 30 -8.82 -8.86 10.61
C SER A 30 -7.94 -8.23 9.53
N MET A 31 -8.45 -8.05 8.30
CA MET A 31 -7.69 -7.42 7.21
C MET A 31 -7.89 -5.91 7.13
N SER A 32 -9.12 -5.40 7.28
CA SER A 32 -9.44 -3.98 7.04
C SER A 32 -8.62 -2.99 7.89
N SER A 33 -8.35 -3.32 9.15
CA SER A 33 -7.50 -2.52 10.05
C SER A 33 -6.00 -2.75 9.84
N LYS A 34 -5.60 -3.91 9.31
CA LYS A 34 -4.18 -4.25 9.07
C LYS A 34 -3.66 -3.77 7.71
N THR A 35 -4.52 -3.52 6.72
CA THR A 35 -4.12 -3.22 5.33
C THR A 35 -4.24 -1.77 4.90
N GLN A 36 -4.45 -0.81 5.80
CA GLN A 36 -4.07 0.59 5.50
C GLN A 36 -2.53 0.71 5.47
N VAL A 37 -1.91 0.16 4.43
CA VAL A 37 -0.51 0.41 4.13
C VAL A 37 -0.41 1.87 3.68
N GLY A 38 -0.08 2.74 4.62
CA GLY A 38 0.12 4.16 4.35
C GLY A 38 1.08 4.40 3.18
N ASP A 39 0.94 5.53 2.50
CA ASP A 39 1.77 5.91 1.35
C ASP A 39 3.19 6.28 1.80
N LYS A 40 3.96 5.26 2.16
CA LYS A 40 5.32 5.35 2.69
C LYS A 40 6.31 4.72 1.72
N PRO A 41 7.58 5.17 1.72
CA PRO A 41 8.62 4.51 0.96
C PRO A 41 8.74 3.04 1.37
N ARG A 42 9.02 2.18 0.39
CA ARG A 42 9.11 0.72 0.59
C ARG A 42 10.49 0.23 0.23
N LYS A 43 10.92 -0.86 0.87
CA LYS A 43 12.19 -1.52 0.55
C LYS A 43 11.93 -2.85 -0.14
N SER A 44 12.63 -3.10 -1.23
CA SER A 44 12.60 -4.38 -1.93
C SER A 44 13.91 -5.14 -1.69
N VAL A 45 13.79 -6.30 -1.04
CA VAL A 45 14.91 -7.23 -0.86
C VAL A 45 15.19 -7.99 -2.15
N ALA A 46 14.14 -8.39 -2.88
CA ALA A 46 14.26 -9.16 -4.11
C ALA A 46 14.92 -8.38 -5.26
N MET A 47 14.75 -7.05 -5.30
CA MET A 47 15.42 -6.18 -6.26
C MET A 47 16.66 -5.49 -5.68
N GLY A 48 17.10 -5.93 -4.49
CA GLY A 48 18.32 -5.44 -3.88
C GLY A 48 19.58 -5.95 -4.58
N VAL A 49 20.70 -5.32 -4.28
CA VAL A 49 22.05 -5.73 -4.69
C VAL A 49 22.90 -5.96 -3.44
N HIS A 50 24.05 -6.62 -3.58
CA HIS A 50 24.98 -6.70 -2.47
C HIS A 50 25.51 -5.30 -2.11
N PRO A 51 25.75 -4.96 -0.82
CA PRO A 51 26.20 -3.63 -0.42
C PRO A 51 27.43 -3.10 -1.17
N SER A 52 28.38 -3.98 -1.52
CA SER A 52 29.58 -3.61 -2.29
C SER A 52 29.30 -3.22 -3.74
N GLN A 53 28.12 -3.56 -4.27
CA GLN A 53 27.73 -3.33 -5.66
C GLN A 53 26.80 -2.12 -5.82
N ILE A 54 26.46 -1.41 -4.74
CA ILE A 54 25.51 -0.30 -4.77
C ILE A 54 25.95 0.78 -5.76
N GLU A 55 27.24 1.17 -5.75
CA GLU A 55 27.75 2.22 -6.63
C GLU A 55 27.65 1.84 -8.11
N GLU A 56 28.02 0.59 -8.43
CA GLU A 56 27.94 0.06 -9.79
C GLU A 56 26.48 -0.07 -10.24
N ALA A 57 25.58 -0.51 -9.35
CA ALA A 57 24.15 -0.58 -9.61
C ALA A 57 23.55 0.80 -9.89
N MET A 58 23.90 1.83 -9.11
CA MET A 58 23.46 3.20 -9.34
C MET A 58 23.98 3.78 -10.67
N LYS A 59 25.19 3.40 -11.08
CA LYS A 59 25.76 3.78 -12.38
C LYS A 59 25.03 3.09 -13.53
N ARG A 60 24.69 1.80 -13.38
CA ARG A 60 23.97 1.04 -14.41
C ARG A 60 22.51 1.44 -14.53
N PHE A 61 21.86 1.75 -13.41
CA PHE A 61 20.44 2.09 -13.30
C PHE A 61 20.27 3.52 -12.74
N PRO A 62 20.38 4.56 -13.58
CA PRO A 62 20.33 5.93 -13.11
C PRO A 62 18.98 6.24 -12.43
N GLY A 63 19.05 6.73 -11.19
CA GLY A 63 17.90 7.08 -10.38
C GLY A 63 17.40 5.98 -9.43
N SER A 64 18.00 4.78 -9.46
CA SER A 64 17.81 3.78 -8.39
C SER A 64 18.46 4.26 -7.10
N ARG A 65 17.81 4.02 -5.96
CA ARG A 65 18.34 4.31 -4.62
C ARG A 65 18.38 3.03 -3.81
N TYR A 66 19.45 2.80 -3.07
CA TYR A 66 19.63 1.61 -2.23
C TYR A 66 19.96 2.02 -0.81
N ASP A 67 19.54 1.21 0.16
CA ASP A 67 19.95 1.40 1.55
C ASP A 67 21.34 0.78 1.83
N LYS A 68 21.83 0.94 3.06
CA LYS A 68 23.15 0.41 3.48
C LYS A 68 23.26 -1.11 3.36
N ASN A 69 22.14 -1.82 3.35
CA ASN A 69 22.08 -3.27 3.22
C ASN A 69 21.91 -3.70 1.75
N GLY A 70 21.86 -2.74 0.83
CA GLY A 70 21.67 -2.96 -0.60
C GLY A 70 20.22 -3.23 -1.00
N HIS A 71 19.24 -2.99 -0.13
CA HIS A 71 17.82 -3.10 -0.50
C HIS A 71 17.40 -1.90 -1.35
N LEU A 72 16.62 -2.14 -2.41
CA LEU A 72 16.14 -1.08 -3.30
C LEU A 72 15.04 -0.26 -2.61
N GLU A 73 15.22 1.07 -2.58
CA GLU A 73 14.25 2.01 -2.08
C GLU A 73 13.26 2.40 -3.19
N ILE A 74 11.99 2.06 -2.95
CA ILE A 74 10.86 2.38 -3.82
C ILE A 74 10.17 3.62 -3.26
N ALA A 75 10.23 4.70 -4.04
CA ALA A 75 9.56 5.97 -3.72
C ALA A 75 8.05 5.78 -3.52
N ASN A 76 7.48 6.58 -2.62
CA ASN A 76 6.04 6.54 -2.38
C ASN A 76 5.25 7.14 -3.57
N ARG A 77 3.93 6.96 -3.57
CA ARG A 77 3.06 7.40 -4.66
C ARG A 77 3.10 8.92 -4.79
N ALA A 78 3.10 9.66 -3.68
CA ALA A 78 3.22 11.12 -3.70
C ALA A 78 4.51 11.61 -4.40
N GLU A 79 5.67 11.09 -4.04
CA GLU A 79 6.96 11.46 -4.66
C GLU A 79 6.98 11.06 -6.14
N LYS A 80 6.43 9.88 -6.49
CA LYS A 80 6.32 9.45 -7.88
C LYS A 80 5.48 10.42 -8.71
N LYS A 81 4.36 10.90 -8.19
CA LYS A 81 3.53 11.92 -8.86
C LYS A 81 4.27 13.22 -9.07
N VAL A 82 5.02 13.70 -8.07
CA VAL A 82 5.83 14.93 -8.21
C VAL A 82 6.87 14.78 -9.30
N ARG A 83 7.60 13.65 -9.36
CA ARG A 83 8.58 13.38 -10.43
C ARG A 83 7.93 13.28 -11.80
N LEU A 84 6.75 12.68 -11.91
CA LEU A 84 6.03 12.59 -13.18
C LEU A 84 5.62 13.98 -13.68
N LYS A 85 5.12 14.84 -12.79
CA LYS A 85 4.82 16.25 -13.11
C LYS A 85 6.06 17.03 -13.53
N GLN A 86 7.18 16.87 -12.84
CA GLN A 86 8.46 17.51 -13.21
C GLN A 86 8.97 17.07 -14.59
N ARG A 87 8.64 15.85 -15.01
CA ARG A 87 8.98 15.30 -16.33
C ARG A 87 7.89 15.57 -17.38
N ASN A 88 6.91 16.43 -17.06
CA ASN A 88 5.81 16.81 -17.94
C ASN A 88 4.93 15.64 -18.41
N TYR A 89 4.84 14.56 -17.62
CA TYR A 89 3.88 13.49 -17.90
C TYR A 89 2.47 13.97 -17.53
N VAL A 90 1.54 13.86 -18.48
CA VAL A 90 0.11 14.17 -18.28
C VAL A 90 -0.55 13.01 -17.54
N GLU A 91 -1.15 13.27 -16.39
CA GLU A 91 -2.08 12.33 -15.75
C GLU A 91 -3.39 12.37 -16.56
N TYR A 92 -3.73 11.28 -17.27
CA TYR A 92 -5.02 11.08 -17.95
C TYR A 92 -6.09 10.59 -16.97
#